data_AF-A0A8J3SN48-F1
#
_entry.id   AF-A0A8J3SN48-F1
#
_cell.length_a   1.000
_cell.length_b   1.000
_cell.length_c   1.000
_cell.angle_alpha   90.00
_cell.angle_beta   90.00
_cell.angle_gamma   90.00
#
_symmetry.space_group_name_H-M   'P 1'
#
loop_
_entity.id
_entity.type
_entity.pdbx_description
1 polymer ?
#
loop_
_entity_poly.entity_id
_entity_poly.type
_entity_poly.pdbx_seq_one_letter_code
_entity_poly.pdbx_strand_id
1 'polypeptide(L)'
;MKYVKLPIVVDADRWWTNGDHPDDGLPPAGKILAGELSEGRVVRYFNRPDVPADQRCRHCSRVMGDHGWIDTLEGGHIVCPGDWIITGVRGERYRCKPEVFAQTYQALDDPAAWPGQPVRWWRRLACWVAGNCRWRPVRRPDPHPSLMEPWYLRCTRCGREQLVPSTPQPNRS
;
A
#
# COMPACT_ATOMS: atom_id res chain seq x y z
N MET A 1 27.06 17.35 12.08
CA MET A 1 26.85 15.89 11.88
C MET A 1 25.91 15.68 10.70
N LYS A 2 26.05 14.57 9.96
CA LYS A 2 25.18 14.23 8.82
C LYS A 2 24.20 13.12 9.24
N TYR A 3 22.94 13.25 8.86
CA TYR A 3 21.87 12.31 9.19
C TYR A 3 21.21 11.83 7.90
N VAL A 4 20.66 10.61 7.91
CA VAL A 4 19.86 10.05 6.82
C VAL A 4 18.42 9.88 7.26
N LYS A 5 17.46 10.23 6.40
CA LYS A 5 16.03 10.02 6.66
C LYS A 5 15.74 8.52 6.58
N LEU A 6 15.04 7.98 7.57
CA LEU A 6 14.56 6.59 7.52
C LEU A 6 13.49 6.43 6.43
N PRO A 7 13.46 5.29 5.73
CA PRO A 7 12.38 4.99 4.80
C PRO A 7 11.07 4.84 5.57
N ILE A 8 10.03 5.53 5.11
CA ILE A 8 8.69 5.51 5.70
C ILE A 8 7.73 4.82 4.73
N VAL A 9 6.92 3.90 5.26
CA VAL A 9 5.77 3.36 4.55
C VAL A 9 4.60 4.30 4.81
N VAL A 10 3.86 4.63 3.76
CA VAL A 10 2.67 5.50 3.82
C VAL A 10 1.54 4.85 3.04
N ASP A 11 0.32 5.11 3.48
CA ASP A 11 -0.87 4.79 2.70
C ASP A 11 -1.17 5.97 1.76
N ALA A 12 -1.58 5.67 0.53
CA ALA A 12 -1.89 6.70 -0.44
C ALA A 12 -3.00 6.24 -1.38
N ASP A 13 -4.01 7.08 -1.52
CA ASP A 13 -5.17 6.84 -2.36
C ASP A 13 -5.26 7.91 -3.44
N ARG A 14 -5.50 7.51 -4.68
CA ARG A 14 -5.68 8.46 -5.77
C ARG A 14 -7.11 8.96 -5.76
N TRP A 15 -7.30 10.27 -5.71
CA TRP A 15 -8.61 10.88 -5.61
C TRP A 15 -9.10 11.37 -6.96
N TRP A 16 -10.32 10.99 -7.36
CA TRP A 16 -10.93 11.46 -8.61
C TRP A 16 -12.18 12.31 -8.42
N THR A 17 -13.02 11.95 -7.44
CA THR A 17 -14.32 12.59 -7.18
C THR A 17 -14.67 12.49 -5.70
N ASN A 18 -15.56 13.35 -5.20
CA ASN A 18 -16.00 13.33 -3.80
C ASN A 18 -16.63 11.97 -3.43
N GLY A 19 -16.17 11.36 -2.33
CA GLY A 19 -16.58 10.03 -1.88
C GLY A 19 -15.78 8.86 -2.46
N ASP A 20 -14.76 9.12 -3.29
CA ASP A 20 -13.87 8.07 -3.84
C ASP A 20 -12.79 7.64 -2.83
N HIS A 21 -12.54 8.43 -1.78
CA HIS A 21 -11.53 8.07 -0.78
C HIS A 21 -12.07 6.96 0.14
N PRO A 22 -11.31 5.89 0.42
CA PRO A 22 -11.80 4.75 1.22
C PRO A 22 -12.26 5.16 2.62
N ASP A 23 -11.58 6.12 3.24
CA ASP A 23 -11.97 6.68 4.55
C ASP A 23 -13.11 7.72 4.51
N ASP A 24 -13.64 8.10 3.34
CA ASP A 24 -14.74 9.10 3.27
C ASP A 24 -16.01 8.57 3.94
N GLY A 25 -16.14 7.25 4.10
CA GLY A 25 -17.30 6.61 4.75
C GLY A 25 -18.59 6.77 3.93
N LEU A 26 -18.47 7.21 2.68
CA LEU A 26 -19.55 7.41 1.72
C LEU A 26 -19.28 6.58 0.48
N PRO A 27 -20.33 6.09 -0.21
CA PRO A 27 -20.16 5.52 -1.53
C PRO A 27 -19.69 6.63 -2.50
N PRO A 28 -18.81 6.32 -3.48
CA PRO A 28 -18.41 7.26 -4.51
C PRO A 28 -19.66 7.82 -5.21
N ALA A 29 -19.79 9.15 -5.18
CA ALA A 29 -20.90 9.97 -5.69
C ALA A 29 -22.25 9.26 -5.97
N GLY A 30 -23.26 9.50 -5.12
CA GLY A 30 -24.65 9.53 -5.60
C GLY A 30 -25.72 8.72 -4.87
N LYS A 31 -25.58 8.38 -3.58
CA LYS A 31 -26.74 7.95 -2.78
C LYS A 31 -26.92 8.85 -1.58
N ILE A 32 -27.97 9.68 -1.66
CA ILE A 32 -28.58 10.38 -0.53
C ILE A 32 -28.88 9.34 0.54
N LEU A 33 -28.06 9.25 1.58
CA LEU A 33 -28.45 8.59 2.83
C LEU A 33 -29.19 9.66 3.65
N ALA A 34 -30.50 9.54 3.73
CA ALA A 34 -31.35 10.33 4.63
C ALA A 34 -31.35 11.88 4.46
N GLY A 35 -31.21 12.39 3.23
CA GLY A 35 -31.54 13.81 2.93
C GLY A 35 -30.48 14.85 3.28
N GLU A 36 -29.29 14.45 3.74
CA GLU A 36 -28.14 15.35 3.90
C GLU A 36 -27.14 15.20 2.74
N LEU A 37 -26.63 16.32 2.24
CA LEU A 37 -25.48 16.37 1.33
C LEU A 37 -24.29 15.81 2.10
N SER A 38 -24.01 14.52 1.92
CA SER A 38 -22.90 13.88 2.61
C SER A 38 -21.59 14.29 1.92
N GLU A 39 -20.89 15.25 2.53
CA GLU A 39 -19.53 15.63 2.14
C GLU A 39 -18.58 14.48 2.51
N GLY A 40 -17.57 14.19 1.68
CA GLY A 40 -16.55 13.19 2.03
C GLY A 40 -15.86 13.57 3.34
N ARG A 41 -15.67 12.59 4.24
CA ARG A 41 -15.04 12.83 5.55
C ARG A 41 -13.58 13.31 5.44
N VAL A 42 -12.87 12.85 4.40
CA VAL A 42 -11.46 13.18 4.16
C VAL A 42 -11.32 14.26 3.11
N VAL A 43 -11.94 14.07 1.94
CA VAL A 43 -11.96 15.08 0.89
C VAL A 43 -13.37 15.59 0.73
N ARG A 44 -13.58 16.86 1.08
CA ARG A 44 -14.87 17.54 1.01
C ARG A 44 -15.07 18.19 -0.35
N TYR A 45 -16.29 18.67 -0.62
CA TYR A 45 -16.53 19.51 -1.79
C TYR A 45 -15.76 20.82 -1.69
N PHE A 46 -15.17 21.26 -2.80
CA PHE A 46 -14.68 22.62 -2.92
C PHE A 46 -15.87 23.59 -3.03
N ASN A 47 -16.14 24.36 -1.97
CA ASN A 47 -17.26 25.32 -1.92
C ASN A 47 -16.82 26.69 -1.39
N ARG A 48 -15.84 27.31 -2.06
CA ARG A 48 -15.37 28.65 -1.71
C ARG A 48 -16.26 29.70 -2.40
N PRO A 49 -16.87 30.65 -1.68
CA PRO A 49 -17.87 31.57 -2.25
C PRO A 49 -17.29 32.56 -3.27
N ASP A 50 -15.98 32.80 -3.23
CA ASP A 50 -15.24 33.67 -4.13
C ASP A 50 -14.83 32.99 -5.44
N VAL A 51 -15.01 31.67 -5.56
CA VAL A 51 -14.64 30.90 -6.76
C VAL A 51 -15.88 30.19 -7.29
N PRO A 52 -16.46 30.63 -8.42
CA PRO A 52 -17.65 30.01 -8.95
C PRO A 52 -17.33 28.61 -9.50
N ALA A 53 -18.29 27.69 -9.36
CA ALA A 53 -18.08 26.26 -9.64
C ALA A 53 -17.73 25.97 -11.11
N ASP A 54 -18.18 26.81 -12.04
CA ASP A 54 -17.90 26.73 -13.47
C ASP A 54 -16.52 27.29 -13.86
N GLN A 55 -15.82 27.98 -12.96
CA GLN A 55 -14.48 28.48 -13.20
C GLN A 55 -13.54 27.32 -13.54
N ARG A 56 -12.71 27.49 -14.58
CA ARG A 56 -11.68 26.50 -14.91
C ARG A 56 -10.51 26.59 -13.95
N CYS A 57 -10.11 25.44 -13.41
CA CYS A 57 -8.91 25.31 -12.60
C CYS A 57 -7.65 25.57 -13.41
N ARG A 58 -6.72 26.35 -12.84
CA ARG A 58 -5.43 26.68 -13.46
C ARG A 58 -4.44 25.50 -13.50
N HIS A 59 -4.74 24.42 -12.78
CA HIS A 59 -3.84 23.26 -12.68
C HIS A 59 -4.27 22.08 -13.56
N CYS A 60 -5.56 21.79 -13.65
CA CYS A 60 -6.06 20.63 -14.39
C CYS A 60 -7.08 20.98 -15.48
N SER A 61 -7.41 22.26 -15.67
CA SER A 61 -8.37 22.76 -16.68
C SER A 61 -9.82 22.26 -16.57
N ARG A 62 -10.14 21.48 -15.54
CA ARG A 62 -11.50 21.06 -15.17
C ARG A 62 -12.23 22.16 -14.40
N VAL A 63 -13.55 22.05 -14.27
CA VAL A 63 -14.36 23.01 -13.52
C VAL A 63 -14.08 22.87 -12.02
N MET A 64 -14.14 23.98 -11.28
CA MET A 64 -13.88 23.97 -9.84
C MET A 64 -14.89 23.10 -9.07
N GLY A 65 -16.09 22.88 -9.61
CA GLY A 65 -17.06 21.93 -9.05
C GLY A 65 -16.58 20.47 -9.00
N ASP A 66 -15.60 20.09 -9.83
CA ASP A 66 -15.01 18.74 -9.81
C ASP A 66 -13.89 18.61 -8.77
N HIS A 67 -13.54 19.68 -8.05
CA HIS A 67 -12.41 19.71 -7.14
C HIS A 67 -12.81 19.38 -5.71
N GLY A 68 -11.86 18.81 -4.99
CA GLY A 68 -11.98 18.51 -3.58
C GLY A 68 -11.33 19.58 -2.72
N TRP A 69 -11.67 19.56 -1.44
CA TRP A 69 -10.98 20.31 -0.39
C TRP A 69 -10.52 19.34 0.68
N ILE A 70 -9.24 19.41 1.04
CA ILE A 70 -8.67 18.63 2.14
C ILE A 70 -8.13 19.56 3.21
N ASP A 71 -8.49 19.28 4.46
CA ASP A 71 -7.96 19.98 5.61
C ASP A 71 -6.64 19.32 6.04
N THR A 72 -5.55 20.08 5.95
CA THR A 72 -4.21 19.67 6.40
C THR A 72 -3.82 20.47 7.65
N LEU A 73 -2.70 20.11 8.28
CA LEU A 73 -2.16 20.86 9.42
C LEU A 73 -1.74 22.30 9.05
N GLU A 74 -1.44 22.55 7.78
CA GLU A 74 -1.03 23.86 7.25
C GLU A 74 -2.23 24.71 6.81
N GLY A 75 -3.45 24.19 6.99
CA GLY A 75 -4.69 24.76 6.48
C GLY A 75 -5.32 23.90 5.39
N GLY A 76 -6.37 24.40 4.77
CA GLY A 76 -7.07 23.66 3.74
C GLY A 76 -6.48 23.88 2.35
N HIS A 77 -6.43 22.80 1.56
CA HIS A 77 -5.88 22.78 0.21
C HIS A 77 -6.91 22.27 -0.79
N ILE A 78 -6.87 22.84 -2.00
CA ILE A 78 -7.63 22.38 -3.15
C ILE A 78 -7.01 21.07 -3.65
N VAL A 79 -7.81 20.03 -3.85
CA VAL A 79 -7.43 18.75 -4.44
C VAL A 79 -7.94 18.70 -5.87
N CYS A 80 -7.03 18.45 -6.82
CA CYS A 80 -7.41 18.26 -8.22
C CYS A 80 -7.72 16.79 -8.48
N PRO A 81 -8.64 16.46 -9.39
CA PRO A 81 -8.84 15.08 -9.81
C PRO A 81 -7.56 14.46 -10.36
N GLY A 82 -7.18 13.30 -9.82
CA GLY A 82 -5.93 12.59 -10.12
C GLY A 82 -4.79 12.87 -9.14
N ASP A 83 -4.98 13.78 -8.18
CA ASP A 83 -4.04 13.95 -7.07
C ASP A 83 -4.08 12.74 -6.13
N TRP A 84 -2.96 12.48 -5.46
CA TRP A 84 -2.86 11.48 -4.41
C TRP A 84 -3.11 12.12 -3.05
N ILE A 85 -3.88 11.44 -2.22
CA ILE A 85 -4.07 11.76 -0.81
C ILE A 85 -3.21 10.79 -0.02
N ILE A 86 -2.14 11.31 0.58
CA ILE A 86 -1.20 10.51 1.37
C ILE A 86 -1.58 10.63 2.83
N THR A 87 -1.73 9.49 3.50
CA THR A 87 -1.94 9.41 4.95
C THR A 87 -0.60 9.11 5.63
N GLY A 88 -0.11 10.07 6.40
CA GLY A 88 1.11 9.97 7.18
C GLY A 88 0.95 9.10 8.43
N VAL A 89 2.07 8.76 9.07
CA VAL A 89 2.15 7.82 10.20
C VAL A 89 1.29 8.24 11.40
N ARG A 90 1.00 9.54 11.55
CA ARG A 90 0.17 10.08 12.64
C ARG A 90 -1.29 10.36 12.22
N GLY A 91 -1.71 9.86 11.06
CA GLY A 91 -3.03 10.15 10.48
C GLY A 91 -3.15 11.54 9.85
N GLU A 92 -2.04 12.26 9.70
CA GLU A 92 -1.97 13.52 8.96
C GLU A 92 -2.18 13.24 7.47
N ARG A 93 -2.89 14.14 6.78
CA ARG A 93 -3.18 13.94 5.36
C ARG A 93 -2.63 15.09 4.53
N TYR A 94 -2.11 14.75 3.36
CA TYR A 94 -1.51 15.70 2.44
C TYR A 94 -1.88 15.36 1.00
N ARG A 95 -2.16 16.39 0.19
CA ARG A 95 -2.28 16.20 -1.26
C ARG A 95 -0.90 16.12 -1.89
N CYS A 96 -0.75 15.26 -2.88
CA CYS A 96 0.46 15.11 -3.65
C CYS A 96 0.12 15.01 -5.14
N LYS A 97 0.81 15.79 -5.98
CA LYS A 97 0.62 15.70 -7.42
C LYS A 97 1.10 14.34 -7.93
N PRO A 98 0.44 13.74 -8.93
CA PRO A 98 0.79 12.42 -9.45
C PRO A 98 2.25 12.33 -9.93
N GLU A 99 2.75 13.39 -10.55
CA GLU A 99 4.14 13.46 -11.03
C GLU A 99 5.16 13.42 -9.87
N VAL A 100 4.87 14.12 -8.77
CA VAL A 100 5.73 14.14 -7.57
C VAL A 100 5.64 12.82 -6.83
N PHE A 101 4.43 12.24 -6.74
CA PHE A 101 4.20 10.96 -6.12
C PHE A 101 5.03 9.86 -6.79
N ALA A 102 4.97 9.77 -8.12
CA ALA A 102 5.71 8.77 -8.90
C ALA A 102 7.25 8.91 -8.79
N GLN A 103 7.75 10.11 -8.52
CA GLN A 103 9.19 10.36 -8.32
C GLN A 103 9.65 10.05 -6.89
N THR A 104 8.74 10.08 -5.92
CA THR A 104 9.07 10.02 -4.48
C THR A 104 8.73 8.68 -3.84
N TYR A 105 7.69 8.01 -4.33
CA TYR A 105 7.16 6.78 -3.75
C TYR A 105 7.22 5.63 -4.76
N GLN A 106 7.39 4.43 -4.24
CA GLN A 106 7.38 3.18 -5.00
C GLN A 106 6.47 2.17 -4.28
N ALA A 107 5.78 1.33 -5.03
CA ALA A 107 4.88 0.33 -4.46
C ALA A 107 5.69 -0.73 -3.70
N LEU A 108 5.25 -1.13 -2.51
CA LEU A 108 5.94 -2.17 -1.73
C LEU A 108 5.95 -3.54 -2.43
N ASP A 109 4.95 -3.79 -3.27
CA ASP A 109 4.84 -5.03 -4.04
C ASP A 109 5.68 -5.02 -5.32
N ASP A 110 6.30 -3.88 -5.66
CA ASP A 110 7.22 -3.81 -6.77
C ASP A 110 8.59 -4.39 -6.35
N PRO A 111 9.04 -5.51 -6.95
CA PRO A 111 10.32 -6.12 -6.63
C PRO A 111 11.53 -5.21 -6.93
N ALA A 112 11.36 -4.11 -7.65
CA ALA A 112 12.37 -3.08 -7.87
C ALA A 112 12.43 -2.01 -6.77
N ALA A 113 11.44 -1.93 -5.86
CA ALA A 113 11.19 -0.77 -5.02
C ALA A 113 12.08 -0.58 -3.78
N TRP A 114 13.01 -1.51 -3.50
CA TRP A 114 13.81 -1.43 -2.28
C TRP A 114 15.31 -1.65 -2.49
N PRO A 115 16.12 -0.59 -2.63
CA PRO A 115 17.57 -0.69 -2.55
C PRO A 115 18.00 -0.71 -1.08
N GLY A 116 17.86 -1.86 -0.41
CA GLY A 116 18.61 -2.15 0.82
C GLY A 116 17.82 -2.73 2.00
N GLN A 117 17.50 -4.02 1.96
CA GLN A 117 17.44 -4.89 3.14
C GLN A 117 17.99 -6.28 2.75
N PRO A 118 18.70 -6.98 3.67
CA PRO A 118 19.73 -7.93 3.32
C PRO A 118 19.21 -9.36 3.29
N VAL A 119 18.55 -9.77 2.21
CA VAL A 119 18.62 -11.15 1.69
C VAL A 119 17.99 -11.12 0.31
N ARG A 120 18.84 -11.03 -0.70
CA ARG A 120 18.53 -10.97 -2.12
C ARG A 120 17.39 -11.93 -2.48
N TRP A 121 16.18 -11.41 -2.65
CA TRP A 121 15.02 -12.17 -3.12
C TRP A 121 15.30 -12.81 -4.49
N TRP A 122 16.11 -12.16 -5.35
CA TRP A 122 16.60 -12.79 -6.58
C TRP A 122 17.48 -14.01 -6.33
N ARG A 123 18.26 -14.09 -5.24
CA ARG A 123 18.96 -15.34 -4.87
C ARG A 123 17.97 -16.42 -4.44
N ARG A 124 16.85 -16.04 -3.81
CA ARG A 124 15.77 -16.97 -3.43
C ARG A 124 15.02 -17.47 -4.67
N LEU A 125 14.68 -16.58 -5.59
CA LEU A 125 14.01 -16.88 -6.85
C LEU A 125 14.94 -17.65 -7.79
N ALA A 126 16.18 -17.22 -8.00
CA ALA A 126 17.17 -17.95 -8.79
C ALA A 126 17.47 -19.33 -8.21
N CYS A 127 17.47 -19.48 -6.89
CA CYS A 127 17.65 -20.79 -6.26
C CYS A 127 16.50 -21.75 -6.57
N TRP A 128 15.26 -21.24 -6.59
CA TRP A 128 14.09 -22.01 -6.94
C TRP A 128 13.98 -22.29 -8.45
N VAL A 129 14.13 -21.26 -9.30
CA VAL A 129 14.05 -21.36 -10.77
C VAL A 129 15.18 -22.20 -11.35
N ALA A 130 16.41 -22.10 -10.81
CA ALA A 130 17.53 -22.93 -11.23
C ALA A 130 17.57 -24.32 -10.56
N GLY A 131 16.56 -24.69 -9.76
CA GLY A 131 16.50 -25.99 -9.11
C GLY A 131 17.63 -26.30 -8.12
N ASN A 132 18.33 -25.29 -7.60
CA ASN A 132 19.56 -25.47 -6.81
C ASN A 132 19.35 -25.35 -5.28
N CYS A 133 18.12 -25.59 -4.82
CA CYS A 133 17.75 -25.56 -3.41
C CYS A 133 18.56 -26.58 -2.58
N ARG A 134 19.16 -26.12 -1.47
CA ARG A 134 19.89 -26.95 -0.51
C ARG A 134 19.09 -27.08 0.78
N TRP A 135 18.25 -28.10 0.83
CA TRP A 135 17.34 -28.40 1.93
C TRP A 135 18.07 -28.95 3.15
N ARG A 136 17.70 -28.47 4.34
CA ARG A 136 18.12 -29.04 5.62
C ARG A 136 16.90 -29.23 6.53
N PRO A 137 16.85 -30.32 7.31
CA PRO A 137 15.82 -30.49 8.32
C PRO A 137 15.98 -29.47 9.45
N VAL A 138 14.85 -28.87 9.86
CA VAL A 138 14.75 -27.92 10.98
C VAL A 138 13.62 -28.36 11.89
N ARG A 139 13.84 -28.28 13.21
CA ARG A 139 12.83 -28.60 14.22
C ARG A 139 11.93 -27.39 14.45
N ARG A 140 10.61 -27.60 14.53
CA ARG A 140 9.68 -26.53 14.90
C ARG A 140 9.85 -26.18 16.38
N PRO A 141 9.86 -24.88 16.75
CA PRO A 141 9.95 -24.47 18.15
C PRO A 141 8.75 -24.97 18.98
N ASP A 142 7.54 -24.94 18.40
CA ASP A 142 6.28 -25.28 19.07
C ASP A 142 5.35 -26.10 18.13
N PRO A 143 5.40 -27.44 18.15
CA PRO A 143 4.48 -28.24 17.35
C PRO A 143 3.07 -28.20 17.95
N HIS A 144 2.08 -27.76 17.15
CA HIS A 144 0.67 -27.87 17.52
C HIS A 144 0.30 -29.37 17.72
N PRO A 145 -0.51 -29.74 18.73
CA PRO A 145 -0.77 -31.15 19.08
C PRO A 145 -1.34 -32.02 17.95
N SER A 146 -1.93 -31.41 16.92
CA SER A 146 -2.50 -32.09 15.75
C SER A 146 -1.54 -32.28 14.58
N LEU A 147 -0.33 -31.71 14.63
CA LEU A 147 0.68 -31.85 13.56
C LEU A 147 1.66 -32.96 13.96
N MET A 148 1.48 -34.15 13.38
CA MET A 148 2.33 -35.33 13.63
C MET A 148 3.81 -35.15 13.23
N GLU A 149 4.20 -34.03 12.64
CA GLU A 149 5.54 -33.81 12.09
C GLU A 149 6.26 -32.61 12.75
N PRO A 150 7.18 -32.85 13.71
CA PRO A 150 7.93 -31.79 14.39
C PRO A 150 9.07 -31.22 13.54
N TRP A 151 9.19 -31.65 12.27
CA TRP A 151 10.29 -31.33 11.37
C TRP A 151 9.77 -30.77 10.04
N TYR A 152 10.51 -29.84 9.47
CA TYR A 152 10.28 -29.35 8.11
C TYR A 152 11.63 -29.15 7.40
N LEU A 153 11.62 -29.13 6.07
CA LEU A 153 12.82 -28.80 5.30
C LEU A 153 12.89 -27.30 5.09
N ARG A 154 14.01 -26.68 5.48
CA ARG A 154 14.33 -25.29 5.19
C ARG A 154 15.51 -25.21 4.24
N CYS A 155 15.35 -24.51 3.12
CA CYS A 155 16.46 -24.30 2.19
C CYS A 155 17.46 -23.29 2.78
N THR A 156 18.72 -23.71 2.93
CA THR A 156 19.82 -22.86 3.44
C THR A 156 20.22 -21.72 2.52
N ARG A 157 19.78 -21.76 1.24
CA ARG A 157 20.03 -20.69 0.25
C ARG A 157 18.86 -19.72 0.13
N CYS A 158 17.64 -20.23 -0.04
CA CYS A 158 16.47 -19.40 -0.32
C CYS A 158 15.55 -19.17 0.89
N GLY A 159 15.73 -19.91 1.98
CA GLY A 159 14.90 -19.80 3.18
C GLY A 159 13.48 -20.37 3.04
N ARG A 160 13.11 -20.90 1.86
CA ARG A 160 11.80 -21.55 1.66
C ARG A 160 11.67 -22.77 2.56
N GLU A 161 10.45 -23.01 2.99
CA GLU A 161 10.06 -24.11 3.86
C GLU A 161 9.18 -25.08 3.08
N GLN A 162 9.40 -26.37 3.24
CA GLN A 162 8.54 -27.43 2.70
C GLN A 162 8.26 -28.43 3.81
N LEU A 163 6.99 -28.85 3.90
CA LEU A 163 6.62 -30.00 4.71
C LEU A 163 7.33 -31.23 4.15
N VAL A 164 7.85 -32.09 5.03
CA VAL A 164 8.37 -33.37 4.60
C VAL A 164 7.15 -34.19 4.19
N PRO A 165 6.99 -34.64 2.94
CA PRO A 165 5.99 -35.65 2.66
C PRO A 165 6.42 -36.90 3.43
N SER A 166 5.52 -37.50 4.19
CA SER A 166 5.74 -38.80 4.83
C SER A 166 6.31 -39.78 3.80
N THR A 167 7.60 -40.06 3.87
CA THR A 167 8.25 -41.00 2.94
C THR A 167 7.59 -42.37 3.17
N PRO A 168 7.15 -43.09 2.12
CA PRO A 168 6.89 -44.52 2.28
C PRO A 168 8.20 -45.14 2.75
N GLN A 169 8.21 -45.79 3.90
CA GLN A 169 9.36 -46.57 4.31
C GLN A 169 9.68 -47.58 3.19
N PRO A 170 10.93 -47.67 2.70
CA PRO A 170 11.28 -48.79 1.85
C PRO A 170 11.03 -50.06 2.67
N ASN A 171 10.18 -50.95 2.16
CA ASN A 171 9.95 -52.26 2.75
C ASN A 171 11.32 -52.89 3.03
N ARG A 172 11.62 -53.12 4.31
CA ARG A 172 12.64 -54.08 4.69
C ARG A 172 12.03 -55.46 4.46
N SER A 173 12.43 -56.10 3.37
CA SER A 173 12.29 -57.53 3.11
C SER A 173 13.47 -57.96 2.28
#